data_AF-A0A7C1EUF1-F1
#
_entry.id   AF-A0A7C1EUF1-F1
#
_cell.length_a   1.000
_cell.length_b   1.000
_cell.length_c   1.000
_cell.angle_alpha   90.00
_cell.angle_beta   90.00
_cell.angle_gamma   90.00
#
_symmetry.space_group_name_H-M   'P 1'
#
loop_
_entity.id
_entity.type
_entity.pdbx_description
1 polymer ?
#
loop_
_entity_poly.entity_id
_entity_poly.type
_entity_poly.pdbx_seq_one_letter_code
_entity_poly.pdbx_strand_id
1 'polypeptide(L)'
;MPELQLNGARLRRYNWPRLSWVISAEVALVLFLATFFLNGANDLYQFYVPFAQGCLPCGYVPYPAQWSLWPAGWLNYPWAWPFWTALTLIGLLAVCRFTGANPALLLLSFPAIGQIWLGQVDVVLCIGLALMVLAPSPYARGVGVALALTKPQVAGIAIFYLLISEPRQNWLKLLTAPLAAFALSLIVYGPNWPLEWLAFAQRELPVHVWRLAALDMWKFGWPLLIAPFFIRERRTKIEAALLITPLATPFIGVYSYLVFLIFRNRWWALPLSFAWVLAYPLWQDEAMRLAWVLPAALLAELLYAEWRKNQIKVTAT
;
A
#
# COMPACT_ATOMS: atom_id res chain seq x y z
N MET A 1 -13.71 -20.14 7.27
CA MET A 1 -14.22 -20.72 6.02
C MET A 1 -13.74 -22.15 5.99
N PRO A 2 -14.63 -23.14 5.81
CA PRO A 2 -14.18 -24.48 5.50
C PRO A 2 -13.39 -24.36 4.19
N GLU A 3 -12.12 -24.78 4.21
CA GLU A 3 -11.39 -25.08 2.99
C GLU A 3 -12.32 -25.89 2.10
N LEU A 4 -12.60 -25.39 0.89
CA LEU A 4 -13.20 -26.20 -0.16
C LEU A 4 -12.32 -27.46 -0.25
N GLN A 5 -12.80 -28.57 0.30
CA GLN A 5 -12.26 -29.89 0.05
C GLN A 5 -12.62 -30.25 -1.40
N LEU A 6 -12.01 -29.52 -2.34
CA LEU A 6 -11.88 -30.00 -3.70
C LEU A 6 -11.20 -31.37 -3.58
N ASN A 7 -11.84 -32.40 -4.13
CA ASN A 7 -11.37 -33.77 -4.23
C ASN A 7 -10.01 -33.82 -4.96
N GLY A 8 -8.96 -33.40 -4.27
CA GLY A 8 -7.65 -33.02 -4.80
C GLY A 8 -6.55 -33.92 -4.27
N ALA A 9 -6.75 -35.24 -4.32
CA ALA A 9 -5.76 -36.21 -3.85
C ALA A 9 -4.41 -36.12 -4.60
N ARG A 10 -4.36 -35.44 -5.77
CA ARG A 10 -3.11 -35.22 -6.54
C ARG A 10 -2.44 -33.85 -6.33
N LEU A 11 -3.16 -32.81 -5.92
CA LEU A 11 -2.59 -31.46 -5.75
C LEU A 11 -1.91 -31.23 -4.38
N ARG A 12 -2.05 -32.17 -3.43
CA ARG A 12 -1.37 -32.15 -2.13
C ARG A 12 0.12 -32.52 -2.18
N ARG A 13 0.68 -32.89 -3.34
CA ARG A 13 2.09 -33.29 -3.44
C ARG A 13 3.09 -32.13 -3.34
N TYR A 14 2.66 -30.90 -3.63
CA TYR A 14 3.58 -29.75 -3.68
C TYR A 14 3.55 -28.92 -2.40
N ASN A 15 4.73 -28.56 -1.91
CA ASN A 15 4.88 -27.59 -0.82
C ASN A 15 4.65 -26.18 -1.36
N TRP A 16 3.38 -25.79 -1.51
CA TRP A 16 2.96 -24.49 -2.04
C TRP A 16 3.65 -23.29 -1.38
N PRO A 17 3.86 -23.26 -0.04
CA PRO A 17 4.66 -22.21 0.58
C PRO A 17 6.09 -22.12 0.04
N ARG A 18 6.81 -23.24 -0.12
CA ARG A 18 8.17 -23.20 -0.69
C ARG A 18 8.15 -22.80 -2.16
N LEU A 19 7.20 -23.35 -2.93
CA LEU A 19 7.09 -23.07 -4.35
C LEU A 19 6.79 -21.58 -4.61
N SER A 20 5.95 -20.95 -3.79
CA SER A 20 5.67 -19.51 -3.94
C SER A 20 6.92 -18.66 -3.72
N TRP A 21 7.79 -19.00 -2.76
CA TRP A 21 9.06 -18.29 -2.57
C TRP A 21 10.02 -18.47 -3.75
N VAL A 22 10.11 -19.67 -4.33
CA VAL A 22 10.93 -19.92 -5.53
C VAL A 22 10.43 -19.07 -6.70
N ILE A 23 9.13 -19.12 -7.00
CA ILE A 23 8.51 -18.31 -8.06
C ILE A 23 8.76 -16.81 -7.81
N SER A 24 8.66 -16.37 -6.55
CA SER A 24 8.87 -14.96 -6.20
C SER A 24 10.32 -14.53 -6.41
N ALA A 25 11.28 -15.39 -6.12
CA ALA A 25 12.69 -15.12 -6.37
C ALA A 25 12.99 -15.02 -7.87
N GLU A 26 12.41 -15.89 -8.68
CA GLU A 26 12.51 -15.83 -10.14
C GLU A 26 11.88 -14.55 -10.69
N VAL A 27 10.65 -14.21 -10.27
CA VAL A 27 9.97 -12.97 -10.67
C VAL A 27 10.78 -11.74 -10.24
N ALA A 28 11.29 -11.71 -9.01
CA ALA A 28 12.13 -10.61 -8.53
C ALA A 28 13.41 -10.46 -9.36
N LEU A 29 14.08 -11.57 -9.69
CA LEU A 29 15.27 -11.55 -10.53
C LEU A 29 14.95 -11.00 -11.93
N VAL A 30 13.87 -11.47 -12.57
CA VAL A 30 13.45 -11.00 -13.89
C VAL A 30 13.10 -9.52 -13.87
N LEU A 31 12.32 -9.06 -12.88
CA LEU A 31 11.96 -7.65 -12.73
C LEU A 31 13.19 -6.78 -12.49
N PHE A 32 14.11 -7.21 -11.65
CA PHE A 32 15.38 -6.50 -11.41
C PHE A 32 16.21 -6.41 -12.69
N LEU A 33 16.44 -7.52 -13.39
CA LEU A 33 17.21 -7.53 -14.64
C LEU A 33 16.56 -6.65 -15.72
N ALA A 34 15.23 -6.65 -15.82
CA ALA A 34 14.51 -5.83 -16.79
C ALA A 34 14.80 -4.32 -16.65
N THR A 35 15.10 -3.84 -15.44
CA THR A 35 15.40 -2.41 -15.19
C THR A 35 16.71 -1.92 -15.82
N PHE A 36 17.61 -2.84 -16.23
CA PHE A 36 18.83 -2.49 -16.93
C PHE A 36 18.62 -2.33 -18.46
N PHE A 37 17.50 -2.82 -18.99
CA PHE A 37 17.28 -2.92 -20.44
C PHE A 37 16.04 -2.18 -20.93
N LEU A 38 15.08 -1.90 -20.06
CA LEU A 38 13.86 -1.17 -20.39
C LEU A 38 13.99 0.31 -20.01
N ASN A 39 13.03 1.12 -20.46
CA ASN A 39 12.84 2.49 -20.00
C ASN A 39 11.63 2.53 -19.07
N GLY A 40 11.82 3.02 -17.84
CA GLY A 40 10.78 3.10 -16.83
C GLY A 40 11.20 4.02 -15.70
N ALA A 41 10.62 3.82 -14.53
CA ALA A 41 10.82 4.61 -13.31
C ALA A 41 10.55 6.10 -13.50
N ASN A 42 9.52 6.43 -14.28
CA ASN A 42 9.15 7.81 -14.55
C ASN A 42 8.96 8.61 -13.25
N ASP A 43 8.26 8.03 -12.27
CA ASP A 43 7.97 8.73 -11.02
C ASP A 43 9.20 8.84 -10.13
N LEU A 44 10.09 7.85 -10.17
CA LEU A 44 11.39 7.91 -9.50
C LEU A 44 12.23 9.07 -10.02
N TYR A 45 12.41 9.17 -11.33
CA TYR A 45 13.29 10.17 -11.92
C TYR A 45 12.69 11.58 -11.95
N GLN A 46 11.37 11.70 -12.13
CA GLN A 46 10.71 13.01 -12.19
C GLN A 46 10.41 13.58 -10.80
N PHE A 47 10.08 12.74 -9.82
CA PHE A 47 9.57 13.23 -8.53
C PHE A 47 10.45 12.84 -7.36
N TYR A 48 10.80 11.55 -7.22
CA TYR A 48 11.42 11.07 -5.98
C TYR A 48 12.92 11.36 -5.88
N VAL A 49 13.69 11.22 -6.96
CA VAL A 49 15.12 11.55 -6.98
C VAL A 49 15.35 13.05 -6.81
N PRO A 50 14.69 13.95 -7.57
CA PRO A 50 14.84 15.39 -7.35
C PRO A 50 14.42 15.82 -5.95
N PHE A 51 13.34 15.24 -5.42
CA PHE A 51 12.90 15.50 -4.05
C PHE A 51 13.95 15.04 -3.02
N ALA A 52 14.51 13.84 -3.17
CA ALA A 52 15.60 13.35 -2.32
C ALA A 52 16.86 14.23 -2.41
N GLN A 53 17.08 14.92 -3.53
CA GLN A 53 18.19 15.85 -3.76
C GLN A 53 17.92 17.30 -3.30
N GLY A 54 16.73 17.60 -2.77
CA GLY A 54 16.41 18.91 -2.19
C GLY A 54 15.36 19.72 -2.94
N CYS A 55 14.87 19.27 -4.08
CA CYS A 55 13.72 19.91 -4.73
C CYS A 55 12.41 19.55 -4.01
N LEU A 56 12.12 20.25 -2.91
CA LEU A 56 10.91 20.01 -2.10
C LEU A 56 9.61 20.10 -2.94
N PRO A 57 9.46 21.06 -3.87
CA PRO A 57 8.31 21.13 -4.75
C PRO A 57 8.34 20.11 -5.89
N CYS A 58 9.35 19.26 -6.04
CA CYS A 58 9.32 18.20 -7.07
C CYS A 58 8.59 16.95 -6.55
N GLY A 59 8.44 16.80 -5.23
CA GLY A 59 7.87 15.61 -4.61
C GLY A 59 6.37 15.72 -4.38
N TYR A 60 5.65 14.61 -4.56
CA TYR A 60 4.23 14.47 -4.19
C TYR A 60 3.99 13.99 -2.76
N VAL A 61 5.06 13.92 -1.96
CA VAL A 61 5.05 13.40 -0.59
C VAL A 61 5.34 14.53 0.39
N PRO A 62 4.88 14.45 1.65
CA PRO A 62 5.21 15.46 2.66
C PRO A 62 6.73 15.58 2.82
N TYR A 63 7.24 16.78 3.12
CA TYR A 63 8.69 17.03 3.23
C TYR A 63 9.45 16.08 4.17
N PRO A 64 8.91 15.66 5.34
CA PRO A 64 9.58 14.65 6.17
C PRO A 64 9.84 13.31 5.48
N ALA A 65 9.10 12.98 4.41
CA ALA A 65 9.34 11.77 3.63
C ALA A 65 10.71 11.79 2.93
N GLN A 66 11.31 12.97 2.72
CA GLN A 66 12.62 13.13 2.09
C GLN A 66 13.68 12.28 2.78
N TRP A 67 13.65 12.18 4.12
CA TRP A 67 14.61 11.38 4.87
C TRP A 67 14.53 9.89 4.53
N SER A 68 13.34 9.37 4.30
CA SER A 68 13.15 7.96 3.88
C SER A 68 13.52 7.72 2.41
N LEU A 69 13.52 8.76 1.60
CA LEU A 69 13.84 8.71 0.17
C LEU A 69 15.28 9.13 -0.14
N TRP A 70 16.02 9.66 0.84
CA TRP A 70 17.40 10.12 0.66
C TRP A 70 18.26 9.08 -0.08
N PRO A 71 18.24 7.77 0.24
CA PRO A 71 19.07 6.80 -0.48
C PRO A 71 18.86 6.79 -2.00
N ALA A 72 17.66 7.15 -2.50
CA ALA A 72 17.39 7.28 -3.93
C ALA A 72 18.17 8.45 -4.58
N GLY A 73 18.46 9.52 -3.83
CA GLY A 73 19.16 10.70 -4.31
C GLY A 73 20.67 10.51 -4.52
N TRP A 74 21.25 9.39 -4.05
CA TRP A 74 22.68 9.08 -4.20
C TRP A 74 23.06 8.57 -5.59
N LEU A 75 22.07 8.12 -6.37
CA LEU A 75 22.29 7.54 -7.69
C LEU A 75 21.52 8.34 -8.72
N ASN A 76 22.17 8.58 -9.86
CA ASN A 76 21.56 9.25 -11.01
C ASN A 76 21.09 8.22 -12.04
N TYR A 77 20.44 8.68 -13.10
CA TYR A 77 20.14 7.87 -14.28
C TYR A 77 21.43 7.25 -14.85
N PRO A 78 21.43 5.97 -15.28
CA PRO A 78 20.33 5.01 -15.24
C PRO A 78 20.30 4.13 -13.97
N TRP A 79 21.20 4.35 -13.01
CA TRP A 79 21.42 3.44 -11.87
C TRP A 79 20.39 3.53 -10.74
N ALA A 80 19.70 4.67 -10.62
CA ALA A 80 18.69 4.85 -9.57
C ALA A 80 17.56 3.81 -9.65
N TRP A 81 17.12 3.44 -10.86
CA TRP A 81 16.00 2.51 -11.03
C TRP A 81 16.35 1.06 -10.65
N PRO A 82 17.44 0.44 -11.13
CA PRO A 82 17.85 -0.87 -10.66
C PRO A 82 18.06 -0.93 -9.14
N PHE A 83 18.70 0.09 -8.58
CA PHE A 83 18.92 0.17 -7.13
C PHE A 83 17.59 0.24 -6.35
N TRP A 84 16.70 1.14 -6.75
CA TRP A 84 15.40 1.30 -6.10
C TRP A 84 14.52 0.06 -6.25
N THR A 85 14.61 -0.62 -7.40
CA THR A 85 13.91 -1.88 -7.66
C THR A 85 14.43 -2.98 -6.75
N ALA A 86 15.75 -3.11 -6.57
CA ALA A 86 16.32 -4.07 -5.63
C ALA A 86 15.82 -3.82 -4.20
N LEU A 87 15.85 -2.56 -3.73
CA LEU A 87 15.30 -2.20 -2.41
C LEU A 87 13.81 -2.53 -2.29
N THR A 88 13.03 -2.22 -3.32
CA THR A 88 11.59 -2.49 -3.34
C THR A 88 11.31 -3.99 -3.28
N LEU A 89 11.98 -4.80 -4.09
CA LEU A 89 11.78 -6.25 -4.12
C LEU A 89 12.20 -6.90 -2.80
N ILE A 90 13.36 -6.54 -2.25
CA ILE A 90 13.82 -7.03 -0.94
C ILE A 90 12.83 -6.63 0.15
N GLY A 91 12.40 -5.37 0.17
CA GLY A 91 11.44 -4.87 1.15
C GLY A 91 10.08 -5.56 1.07
N LEU A 92 9.54 -5.79 -0.13
CA LEU A 92 8.26 -6.49 -0.31
C LEU A 92 8.34 -7.97 0.08
N LEU A 93 9.43 -8.65 -0.25
CA LEU A 93 9.67 -10.02 0.20
C LEU A 93 9.78 -10.08 1.73
N ALA A 94 10.51 -9.16 2.35
CA ALA A 94 10.59 -9.06 3.81
C ALA A 94 9.21 -8.82 4.43
N VAL A 95 8.41 -7.89 3.89
CA VAL A 95 7.04 -7.63 4.34
C VAL A 95 6.19 -8.90 4.22
N CYS A 96 6.24 -9.63 3.10
CA CYS A 96 5.51 -10.90 2.94
C CYS A 96 5.90 -11.92 4.02
N ARG A 97 7.19 -11.99 4.37
CA ARG A 97 7.68 -12.90 5.41
C ARG A 97 7.08 -12.60 6.78
N PHE A 98 6.86 -11.31 7.09
CA PHE A 98 6.29 -10.87 8.36
C PHE A 98 4.76 -10.89 8.39
N THR A 99 4.09 -10.57 7.28
CA THR A 99 2.62 -10.55 7.20
C THR A 99 2.01 -11.92 6.92
N GLY A 100 2.81 -12.86 6.41
CA GLY A 100 2.36 -14.16 5.92
C GLY A 100 1.67 -14.09 4.56
N ALA A 101 1.77 -12.97 3.85
CA ALA A 101 1.26 -12.86 2.48
C ALA A 101 2.02 -13.80 1.54
N ASN A 102 1.31 -14.35 0.54
CA ASN A 102 1.94 -15.15 -0.50
C ASN A 102 2.77 -14.22 -1.41
N PRO A 103 4.11 -14.37 -1.45
CA PRO A 103 4.96 -13.44 -2.18
C PRO A 103 4.77 -13.53 -3.70
N ALA A 104 4.44 -14.72 -4.24
CA ALA A 104 4.29 -14.90 -5.68
C ALA A 104 3.04 -14.19 -6.18
N LEU A 105 1.92 -14.38 -5.47
CA LEU A 105 0.68 -13.68 -5.79
C LEU A 105 0.84 -12.16 -5.66
N LEU A 106 1.66 -11.69 -4.70
CA LEU A 106 1.92 -10.26 -4.53
C LEU A 106 2.73 -9.71 -5.70
N LEU A 107 3.89 -10.29 -6.01
CA LEU A 107 4.81 -9.79 -7.04
C LEU A 107 4.25 -9.92 -8.46
N LEU A 108 3.39 -10.91 -8.72
CA LEU A 108 2.70 -11.06 -10.00
C LEU A 108 1.48 -10.13 -10.14
N SER A 109 1.03 -9.49 -9.05
CA SER A 109 -0.12 -8.59 -9.11
C SER A 109 0.21 -7.32 -9.87
N PHE A 110 -0.82 -6.77 -10.54
CA PHE A 110 -0.68 -5.53 -11.28
C PHE A 110 -0.12 -4.36 -10.43
N PRO A 111 -0.56 -4.14 -9.17
CA PRO A 111 0.01 -3.11 -8.33
C PRO A 111 1.51 -3.28 -8.11
N ALA A 112 2.02 -4.50 -7.88
CA ALA A 112 3.45 -4.73 -7.69
C ALA A 112 4.27 -4.44 -8.96
N ILE A 113 3.77 -4.88 -10.12
CA ILE A 113 4.42 -4.58 -11.40
C ILE A 113 4.42 -3.07 -11.66
N GLY A 114 3.30 -2.39 -11.42
CA GLY A 114 3.20 -0.93 -11.55
C GLY A 114 4.16 -0.20 -10.61
N GLN A 115 4.37 -0.70 -9.38
CA GLN A 115 5.33 -0.14 -8.44
C GLN A 115 6.76 -0.17 -8.97
N ILE A 116 7.19 -1.31 -9.50
CA ILE A 116 8.53 -1.47 -10.07
C ILE A 116 8.67 -0.63 -11.35
N TRP A 117 7.67 -0.68 -12.23
CA TRP A 117 7.68 0.02 -13.51
C TRP A 117 7.74 1.54 -13.34
N LEU A 118 7.01 2.10 -12.38
CA LEU A 118 6.97 3.53 -12.12
C LEU A 118 8.07 3.99 -11.16
N GLY A 119 8.73 3.08 -10.45
CA GLY A 119 9.72 3.41 -9.43
C GLY A 119 9.08 4.07 -8.20
N GLN A 120 7.93 3.55 -7.78
CA GLN A 120 7.14 4.08 -6.68
C GLN A 120 7.75 3.73 -5.31
N VAL A 121 7.31 4.46 -4.28
CA VAL A 121 7.89 4.38 -2.92
C VAL A 121 7.03 3.60 -1.93
N ASP A 122 6.00 2.89 -2.39
CA ASP A 122 5.02 2.25 -1.50
C ASP A 122 5.62 1.08 -0.70
N VAL A 123 6.84 0.62 -0.99
CA VAL A 123 7.54 -0.33 -0.11
C VAL A 123 7.78 0.26 1.28
N VAL A 124 8.08 1.56 1.38
CA VAL A 124 8.25 2.26 2.67
C VAL A 124 6.93 2.28 3.44
N LEU A 125 5.84 2.56 2.71
CA LEU A 125 4.48 2.52 3.23
C LEU A 125 4.08 1.10 3.68
N CYS A 126 4.41 0.06 2.91
CA CYS A 126 4.14 -1.33 3.25
C CYS A 126 4.86 -1.77 4.52
N ILE A 127 6.14 -1.39 4.67
CA ILE A 127 6.92 -1.62 5.90
C ILE A 127 6.26 -0.87 7.06
N GLY A 128 5.90 0.40 6.86
CA GLY A 128 5.21 1.22 7.86
C GLY A 128 3.91 0.59 8.35
N LEU A 129 3.05 0.16 7.43
CA LEU A 129 1.78 -0.51 7.73
C LEU A 129 1.99 -1.85 8.41
N ALA A 130 2.98 -2.65 7.99
CA ALA A 130 3.30 -3.92 8.63
C ALA A 130 3.71 -3.71 10.10
N LEU A 131 4.59 -2.73 10.38
CA LEU A 131 4.95 -2.34 11.74
C LEU A 131 3.73 -1.83 12.52
N MET A 132 2.92 -0.96 11.91
CA MET A 132 1.73 -0.37 12.51
C MET A 132 0.73 -1.44 12.98
N VAL A 133 0.56 -2.52 12.22
CA VAL A 133 -0.42 -3.58 12.49
C VAL A 133 0.14 -4.69 13.38
N LEU A 134 1.36 -5.14 13.10
CA LEU A 134 1.93 -6.38 13.66
C LEU A 134 2.86 -6.14 14.85
N ALA A 135 3.44 -4.95 15.00
CA ALA A 135 4.42 -4.73 16.07
C ALA A 135 3.75 -4.77 17.45
N PRO A 136 4.34 -5.49 18.43
CA PRO A 136 3.79 -5.58 19.78
C PRO A 136 4.00 -4.29 20.57
N SER A 137 5.13 -3.61 20.37
CA SER A 137 5.47 -2.35 21.04
C SER A 137 4.72 -1.15 20.45
N PRO A 138 4.09 -0.29 21.27
CA PRO A 138 3.46 0.94 20.78
C PRO A 138 4.47 1.90 20.13
N TYR A 139 5.74 1.90 20.56
CA TYR A 139 6.79 2.70 19.91
C TYR A 139 7.06 2.23 18.49
N ALA A 140 7.17 0.91 18.29
CA ALA A 140 7.38 0.34 16.97
C ALA A 140 6.17 0.58 16.04
N ARG A 141 4.94 0.51 16.58
CA ARG A 141 3.74 0.94 15.85
C ARG A 141 3.81 2.41 15.48
N GLY A 142 4.31 3.27 16.37
CA GLY A 142 4.54 4.69 16.12
C GLY A 142 5.55 4.94 14.98
N VAL A 143 6.66 4.20 14.94
CA VAL A 143 7.58 4.22 13.78
C VAL A 143 6.83 3.81 12.52
N GLY A 144 5.98 2.79 12.60
CA GLY A 144 5.09 2.38 11.51
C GLY A 144 4.19 3.51 11.01
N VAL A 145 3.58 4.28 11.93
CA VAL A 145 2.78 5.48 11.59
C VAL A 145 3.62 6.54 10.88
N ALA A 146 4.83 6.84 11.39
CA ALA A 146 5.72 7.82 10.77
C ALA A 146 6.10 7.43 9.33
N LEU A 147 6.41 6.15 9.08
CA LEU A 147 6.67 5.65 7.73
C LEU A 147 5.42 5.65 6.84
N ALA A 148 4.25 5.33 7.39
CA ALA A 148 3.00 5.35 6.65
C ALA A 148 2.56 6.76 6.24
N LEU A 149 2.96 7.79 6.99
CA LEU A 149 2.76 9.20 6.66
C LEU A 149 3.61 9.70 5.48
N THR A 150 4.44 8.85 4.85
CA THR A 150 5.03 9.14 3.54
C THR A 150 3.97 9.33 2.45
N LYS A 151 2.82 8.66 2.58
CA LYS A 151 1.63 8.86 1.73
C LYS A 151 0.38 8.97 2.61
N PRO A 152 0.13 10.13 3.23
CA PRO A 152 -0.98 10.30 4.18
C PRO A 152 -2.35 10.06 3.52
N GLN A 153 -2.48 10.31 2.21
CA GLN A 153 -3.70 10.00 1.47
C GLN A 153 -4.03 8.50 1.45
N VAL A 154 -3.02 7.61 1.48
CA VAL A 154 -3.21 6.15 1.48
C VAL A 154 -3.44 5.63 2.91
N ALA A 155 -2.65 6.12 3.87
CA ALA A 155 -2.65 5.58 5.23
C ALA A 155 -3.59 6.29 6.20
N GLY A 156 -4.06 7.51 5.89
CA GLY A 156 -4.72 8.40 6.85
C GLY A 156 -5.94 7.77 7.55
N ILE A 157 -6.82 7.13 6.77
CA ILE A 157 -8.01 6.45 7.32
C ILE A 157 -7.59 5.26 8.21
N ALA A 158 -6.58 4.49 7.81
CA ALA A 158 -6.05 3.38 8.60
C ALA A 158 -5.39 3.85 9.90
N ILE A 159 -4.65 4.95 9.88
CA ILE A 159 -4.04 5.59 11.05
C ILE A 159 -5.13 6.09 12.00
N PHE A 160 -6.19 6.73 11.49
CA PHE A 160 -7.34 7.14 12.30
C PHE A 160 -7.94 5.93 13.04
N TYR A 161 -8.19 4.83 12.33
CA TYR A 161 -8.75 3.62 12.92
C TYR A 161 -7.82 2.92 13.91
N LEU A 162 -6.51 3.01 13.71
CA LEU A 162 -5.52 2.57 14.70
C LEU A 162 -5.64 3.40 15.99
N LEU A 163 -5.63 4.73 15.87
CA LEU A 163 -5.63 5.64 17.03
C LEU A 163 -6.84 5.42 17.93
N ILE A 164 -8.04 5.30 17.35
CA ILE A 164 -9.26 5.06 18.14
C ILE A 164 -9.31 3.64 18.75
N SER A 165 -8.56 2.70 18.18
CA SER A 165 -8.51 1.31 18.67
C SER A 165 -7.39 1.08 19.68
N GLU A 166 -6.47 2.03 19.82
CA GLU A 166 -5.33 1.92 20.71
C GLU A 166 -5.73 2.42 22.12
N PRO A 167 -5.38 1.68 23.20
CA PRO A 167 -5.64 2.15 24.56
C PRO A 167 -5.01 3.52 24.81
N ARG A 168 -5.73 4.43 25.48
CA ARG A 168 -5.27 5.82 25.71
C ARG A 168 -3.88 5.92 26.35
N GLN A 169 -3.55 4.99 27.25
CA GLN A 169 -2.22 4.92 27.88
C GLN A 169 -1.05 4.70 26.90
N ASN A 170 -1.32 4.19 25.70
CA ASN A 170 -0.31 3.95 24.66
C ASN A 170 -0.19 5.11 23.66
N TRP A 171 -1.09 6.11 23.69
CA TRP A 171 -1.14 7.17 22.68
C TRP A 171 0.16 7.96 22.61
N LEU A 172 0.70 8.39 23.75
CA LEU A 172 1.96 9.14 23.77
C LEU A 172 3.12 8.33 23.16
N LYS A 173 3.19 7.03 23.48
CA LYS A 173 4.22 6.12 22.97
C LYS A 173 4.09 5.92 21.46
N LEU A 174 2.86 5.77 20.96
CA LEU A 174 2.54 5.63 19.54
C LEU A 174 2.81 6.92 18.77
N LEU A 175 2.50 8.08 19.35
CA LEU A 175 2.67 9.38 18.70
C LEU A 175 4.10 9.93 18.81
N THR A 176 4.98 9.32 19.60
CA THR A 176 6.35 9.82 19.81
C THR A 176 7.11 9.96 18.49
N ALA A 177 7.18 8.90 17.68
CA ALA A 177 7.91 8.92 16.41
C ALA A 177 7.30 9.90 15.37
N PRO A 178 5.99 9.89 15.06
CA PRO A 178 5.43 10.82 14.08
C PRO A 178 5.49 12.28 14.56
N LEU A 179 5.32 12.56 15.87
CA LEU A 179 5.48 13.92 16.40
C LEU A 179 6.93 14.39 16.35
N ALA A 180 7.90 13.52 16.67
CA ALA A 180 9.32 13.86 16.57
C ALA A 180 9.70 14.15 15.11
N ALA A 181 9.25 13.32 14.16
CA ALA A 181 9.47 13.55 12.73
C ALA A 181 8.84 14.86 12.26
N PHE A 182 7.60 15.15 12.69
CA PHE A 182 6.93 16.41 12.36
C PHE A 182 7.65 17.61 12.98
N ALA A 183 8.00 17.58 14.26
CA ALA A 183 8.72 18.67 14.93
C ALA A 183 10.09 18.93 14.27
N LEU A 184 10.85 17.87 13.98
CA LEU A 184 12.13 17.98 13.28
C LEU A 184 11.93 18.56 11.87
N SER A 185 10.85 18.21 11.17
CA SER A 185 10.56 18.76 9.85
C SER A 185 10.24 20.26 9.88
N LEU A 186 9.60 20.76 10.94
CA LEU A 186 9.37 22.20 11.12
C LEU A 186 10.68 22.96 11.35
N ILE A 187 11.66 22.32 12.00
CA ILE A 187 13.00 22.88 12.20
C ILE A 187 13.78 22.91 10.88
N VAL A 188 13.75 21.82 10.12
CA VAL A 188 14.56 21.66 8.89
C VAL A 188 13.98 22.45 7.71
N TYR A 189 12.66 22.42 7.52
CA TYR A 189 11.99 23.02 6.35
C TYR A 189 11.25 24.31 6.67
N GLY A 190 11.28 24.76 7.94
CA GLY A 190 10.54 25.92 8.41
C GLY A 190 9.08 25.62 8.77
N PRO A 191 8.46 26.43 9.63
CA PRO A 191 7.13 26.14 10.17
C PRO A 191 5.99 26.20 9.14
N ASN A 192 6.22 26.83 7.98
CA ASN A 192 5.22 26.99 6.92
C ASN A 192 5.14 25.81 5.95
N TRP A 193 6.10 24.87 6.02
CA TRP A 193 6.18 23.77 5.06
C TRP A 193 4.87 22.98 4.89
N PRO A 194 4.04 22.71 5.93
CA PRO A 194 2.80 21.96 5.73
C PRO A 194 1.80 22.69 4.83
N LEU A 195 1.74 24.03 4.94
CA LEU A 195 0.88 24.87 4.12
C LEU A 195 1.42 24.97 2.69
N GLU A 196 2.73 25.10 2.52
CA GLU A 196 3.39 25.10 1.22
C GLU A 196 3.17 23.79 0.48
N TRP A 197 3.40 22.66 1.16
CA TRP A 197 3.17 21.33 0.61
C TRP A 197 1.69 21.15 0.21
N LEU A 198 0.75 21.57 1.06
CA LEU A 198 -0.68 21.45 0.74
C LEU A 198 -1.07 22.31 -0.47
N ALA A 199 -0.57 23.55 -0.53
CA ALA A 199 -0.81 24.45 -1.66
C ALA A 199 -0.21 23.90 -2.96
N PHE A 200 1.00 23.33 -2.89
CA PHE A 200 1.67 22.68 -4.01
C PHE A 200 0.88 21.44 -4.48
N ALA A 201 0.56 20.53 -3.55
CA ALA A 201 -0.18 19.31 -3.85
C ALA A 201 -1.53 19.61 -4.54
N GLN A 202 -2.20 20.70 -4.18
CA GLN A 202 -3.46 21.08 -4.82
C GLN A 202 -3.30 21.62 -6.25
N ARG A 203 -2.19 22.29 -6.56
CA ARG A 203 -1.96 22.95 -7.86
C ARG A 203 -1.27 22.03 -8.87
N GLU A 204 -0.35 21.21 -8.40
CA GLU A 204 0.68 20.56 -9.23
C GLU A 204 0.52 19.03 -9.30
N LEU A 205 -0.53 18.45 -8.70
CA LEU A 205 -0.86 17.03 -8.85
C LEU A 205 -1.75 16.81 -10.08
N PRO A 206 -1.18 16.47 -11.26
CA PRO A 206 -2.00 16.14 -12.41
C PRO A 206 -2.89 14.94 -12.10
N VAL A 207 -4.08 14.94 -12.72
CA VAL A 207 -4.92 13.75 -12.74
C VAL A 207 -4.23 12.73 -13.64
N HIS A 208 -3.64 11.71 -13.02
CA HIS A 208 -3.00 10.60 -13.73
C HIS A 208 -4.02 9.48 -13.96
N VAL A 209 -3.94 8.78 -15.10
CA VAL A 209 -4.75 7.59 -15.43
C VAL A 209 -4.83 6.54 -14.30
N TRP A 210 -3.75 6.39 -13.52
CA TRP A 210 -3.71 5.49 -12.35
C TRP A 210 -4.68 5.86 -11.23
N ARG A 211 -5.26 7.07 -11.23
CA ARG A 211 -6.19 7.57 -10.19
C ARG A 211 -7.65 7.48 -10.61
N LEU A 212 -7.94 7.13 -11.87
CA LEU A 212 -9.30 7.19 -12.43
C LEU A 212 -10.31 6.35 -11.63
N ALA A 213 -9.93 5.14 -11.22
CA ALA A 213 -10.79 4.29 -10.38
C ALA A 213 -11.18 4.97 -9.06
N ALA A 214 -10.23 5.63 -8.39
CA ALA A 214 -10.46 6.33 -7.13
C ALA A 214 -11.33 7.59 -7.34
N LEU A 215 -11.11 8.31 -8.45
CA LEU A 215 -11.89 9.51 -8.82
C LEU A 215 -13.37 9.21 -9.08
N ASP A 216 -13.68 8.03 -9.61
CA ASP A 216 -15.07 7.63 -9.84
C ASP A 216 -15.73 7.11 -8.57
N MET A 217 -14.96 6.40 -7.73
CA MET A 217 -15.54 5.67 -6.61
C MET A 217 -15.64 6.45 -5.31
N TRP A 218 -14.83 7.49 -5.08
CA TRP A 218 -14.66 8.11 -3.75
C TRP A 218 -15.98 8.50 -3.06
N LYS A 219 -16.98 8.95 -3.82
CA LYS A 219 -18.29 9.35 -3.28
C LYS A 219 -19.07 8.16 -2.70
N PHE A 220 -18.92 6.99 -3.31
CA PHE A 220 -19.60 5.77 -2.91
C PHE A 220 -18.92 5.09 -1.71
N GLY A 221 -17.63 5.35 -1.46
CA GLY A 221 -16.94 4.80 -0.28
C GLY A 221 -17.15 5.59 1.01
N TRP A 222 -17.70 6.80 0.96
CA TRP A 222 -17.96 7.60 2.17
C TRP A 222 -18.87 6.89 3.18
N PRO A 223 -20.03 6.33 2.79
CA PRO A 223 -20.84 5.53 3.72
C PRO A 223 -20.08 4.31 4.28
N LEU A 224 -19.15 3.75 3.51
CA LEU A 224 -18.35 2.59 3.93
C LEU A 224 -17.36 2.94 5.05
N LEU A 225 -17.05 4.23 5.25
CA LEU A 225 -16.21 4.66 6.37
C LEU A 225 -16.79 4.23 7.71
N ILE A 226 -18.09 3.98 7.85
CA ILE A 226 -18.68 3.53 9.12
C ILE A 226 -18.37 2.04 9.39
N ALA A 227 -18.11 1.24 8.36
CA ALA A 227 -17.98 -0.22 8.49
C ALA A 227 -16.91 -0.68 9.51
N PRO A 228 -15.70 -0.08 9.59
CA PRO A 228 -14.69 -0.51 10.55
C PRO A 228 -15.09 -0.32 12.03
N PHE A 229 -16.06 0.54 12.35
CA PHE A 229 -16.57 0.66 13.73
C PHE A 229 -17.25 -0.62 14.24
N PHE A 230 -17.80 -1.44 13.33
CA PHE A 230 -18.44 -2.71 13.68
C PHE A 230 -17.45 -3.89 13.77
N ILE A 231 -16.17 -3.66 13.45
CA ILE A 231 -15.12 -4.68 13.48
C ILE A 231 -14.37 -4.60 14.81
N ARG A 232 -14.41 -5.68 15.59
CA ARG A 232 -13.76 -5.73 16.92
C ARG A 232 -12.25 -5.93 16.83
N GLU A 233 -11.80 -6.76 15.89
CA GLU A 233 -10.40 -7.12 15.76
C GLU A 233 -9.59 -5.98 15.12
N ARG A 234 -8.59 -5.46 15.84
CA ARG A 234 -7.79 -4.30 15.41
C ARG A 234 -7.19 -4.48 14.03
N ARG A 235 -6.60 -5.65 13.76
CA ARG A 235 -5.99 -5.98 12.45
C ARG A 235 -7.03 -5.89 11.34
N THR A 236 -8.13 -6.62 11.46
CA THR A 236 -9.21 -6.63 10.46
C THR A 236 -9.84 -5.24 10.25
N LYS A 237 -9.93 -4.44 11.31
CA LYS A 237 -10.40 -3.06 11.24
C LYS A 237 -9.47 -2.19 10.39
N ILE A 238 -8.17 -2.29 10.60
CA ILE A 238 -7.17 -1.57 9.81
C ILE A 238 -7.15 -2.06 8.35
N GLU A 239 -7.26 -3.37 8.12
CA GLU A 239 -7.40 -3.94 6.76
C GLU A 239 -8.63 -3.37 6.04
N ALA A 240 -9.78 -3.32 6.70
CA ALA A 240 -10.99 -2.72 6.14
C ALA A 240 -10.79 -1.24 5.82
N ALA A 241 -10.17 -0.48 6.74
CA ALA A 241 -9.84 0.92 6.53
C ALA A 241 -8.96 1.14 5.28
N LEU A 242 -7.92 0.32 5.09
CA LEU A 242 -7.05 0.37 3.90
C LEU A 242 -7.81 0.06 2.60
N LEU A 243 -8.75 -0.88 2.63
CA LEU A 243 -9.58 -1.24 1.48
C LEU A 243 -10.62 -0.16 1.16
N ILE A 244 -11.11 0.57 2.16
CA ILE A 244 -12.03 1.68 1.99
C ILE A 244 -11.31 2.91 1.43
N THR A 245 -10.04 3.15 1.78
CA THR A 245 -9.29 4.32 1.29
C THR A 245 -9.38 4.56 -0.23
N PRO A 246 -9.07 3.58 -1.12
CA PRO A 246 -9.19 3.78 -2.56
C PRO A 246 -10.63 3.95 -3.05
N LEU A 247 -11.62 3.57 -2.24
CA LEU A 247 -13.04 3.73 -2.53
C LEU A 247 -13.62 5.03 -1.96
N ALA A 248 -12.92 5.70 -1.04
CA ALA A 248 -13.40 6.87 -0.28
C ALA A 248 -12.56 8.14 -0.51
N THR A 249 -11.44 8.05 -1.24
CA THR A 249 -10.54 9.18 -1.51
C THR A 249 -10.16 9.24 -3.00
N PRO A 250 -10.09 10.43 -3.62
CA PRO A 250 -9.81 10.58 -5.07
C PRO A 250 -8.31 10.65 -5.43
N PHE A 251 -7.43 10.35 -4.48
CA PHE A 251 -5.99 10.60 -4.60
C PHE A 251 -5.14 9.33 -4.69
N ILE A 252 -5.77 8.15 -4.77
CA ILE A 252 -5.06 6.86 -4.72
C ILE A 252 -4.81 6.35 -6.13
N GLY A 253 -3.53 6.12 -6.43
CA GLY A 253 -3.13 5.38 -7.63
C GLY A 253 -3.36 3.87 -7.47
N VAL A 254 -3.76 3.18 -8.54
CA VAL A 254 -3.97 1.72 -8.54
C VAL A 254 -2.68 0.97 -8.16
N TYR A 255 -1.51 1.50 -8.47
CA TYR A 255 -0.23 0.93 -8.01
C TYR A 255 -0.11 0.89 -6.48
N SER A 256 -0.79 1.78 -5.74
CA SER A 256 -0.78 1.79 -4.28
C SER A 256 -1.67 0.72 -3.66
N TYR A 257 -2.42 -0.05 -4.47
CA TYR A 257 -3.26 -1.15 -3.98
C TYR A 257 -2.45 -2.30 -3.37
N LEU A 258 -1.13 -2.30 -3.59
CA LEU A 258 -0.19 -3.20 -2.95
C LEU A 258 -0.34 -3.21 -1.41
N VAL A 259 -0.67 -2.07 -0.81
CA VAL A 259 -0.72 -1.88 0.66
C VAL A 259 -1.76 -2.72 1.37
N PHE A 260 -2.84 -3.14 0.70
CA PHE A 260 -3.81 -4.06 1.28
C PHE A 260 -3.57 -5.51 0.84
N LEU A 261 -2.90 -5.73 -0.29
CA LEU A 261 -2.49 -7.07 -0.73
C LEU A 261 -1.42 -7.68 0.19
N ILE A 262 -0.59 -6.87 0.86
CA ILE A 262 0.35 -7.39 1.87
C ILE A 262 -0.34 -7.99 3.11
N PHE A 263 -1.63 -7.70 3.35
CA PHE A 263 -2.39 -8.28 4.46
C PHE A 263 -3.42 -9.31 4.01
N ARG A 264 -4.02 -9.10 2.83
CA ARG A 264 -5.09 -9.95 2.31
C ARG A 264 -4.82 -10.32 0.84
N ASN A 265 -3.97 -11.33 0.67
CA ASN A 265 -3.61 -11.85 -0.65
C ASN A 265 -4.37 -13.15 -0.97
N ARG A 266 -5.50 -13.03 -1.67
CA ARG A 266 -6.27 -14.17 -2.16
C ARG A 266 -5.81 -14.52 -3.58
N TRP A 267 -5.86 -15.80 -3.97
CA TRP A 267 -5.47 -16.21 -5.33
C TRP A 267 -6.27 -15.48 -6.43
N TRP A 268 -7.55 -15.18 -6.17
CA TRP A 268 -8.42 -14.44 -7.10
C TRP A 268 -8.13 -12.94 -7.12
N ALA A 269 -7.40 -12.40 -6.14
CA ALA A 269 -6.98 -11.00 -6.16
C ALA A 269 -6.01 -10.72 -7.31
N LEU A 270 -5.22 -11.73 -7.71
CA LEU A 270 -4.32 -11.65 -8.86
C LEU A 270 -5.08 -11.32 -10.16
N PRO A 271 -6.01 -12.15 -10.68
CA PRO A 271 -6.75 -11.81 -11.89
C PRO A 271 -7.61 -10.55 -11.74
N LEU A 272 -8.21 -10.29 -10.57
CA LEU A 272 -8.97 -9.05 -10.36
C LEU A 272 -8.10 -7.79 -10.40
N SER A 273 -6.81 -7.87 -10.04
CA SER A 273 -5.88 -6.75 -10.17
C SER A 273 -5.64 -6.34 -11.64
N PHE A 274 -5.93 -7.23 -12.59
CA PHE A 274 -5.88 -7.00 -14.04
C PHE A 274 -7.27 -6.83 -14.67
N ALA A 275 -8.35 -6.72 -13.89
CA ALA A 275 -9.72 -6.66 -14.45
C ALA A 275 -9.91 -5.54 -15.49
N TRP A 276 -9.23 -4.41 -15.30
CA TRP A 276 -9.25 -3.27 -16.22
C TRP A 276 -8.69 -3.62 -17.62
N VAL A 277 -7.76 -4.58 -17.73
CA VAL A 277 -7.16 -5.00 -19.01
C VAL A 277 -8.22 -5.55 -19.97
N LEU A 278 -9.29 -6.16 -19.46
CA LEU A 278 -10.37 -6.71 -20.27
C LEU A 278 -11.13 -5.62 -21.05
N ALA A 279 -11.18 -4.39 -20.52
CA ALA A 279 -11.82 -3.25 -21.17
C ALA A 279 -10.83 -2.38 -21.96
N TYR A 280 -9.52 -2.62 -21.85
CA TYR A 280 -8.49 -1.81 -22.52
C TYR A 280 -8.66 -1.72 -24.05
N PRO A 281 -9.03 -2.80 -24.79
CA PRO A 281 -9.25 -2.68 -26.24
C PRO A 281 -10.34 -1.70 -26.66
N LEU A 282 -11.31 -1.44 -25.77
CA LEU A 282 -12.46 -0.57 -26.04
C LEU A 282 -12.28 0.83 -25.45
N TRP A 283 -11.74 0.92 -24.23
CA TRP A 283 -11.68 2.16 -23.44
C TRP A 283 -10.26 2.73 -23.29
N GLN A 284 -9.24 2.02 -23.80
CA GLN A 284 -7.83 2.43 -23.67
C GLN A 284 -7.49 2.75 -22.21
N ASP A 285 -6.79 3.84 -21.93
CA ASP A 285 -6.40 4.23 -20.57
C ASP A 285 -7.59 4.47 -19.61
N GLU A 286 -8.78 4.80 -20.15
CA GLU A 286 -10.00 4.97 -19.35
C GLU A 286 -10.48 3.63 -18.76
N ALA A 287 -10.01 2.49 -19.30
CA ALA A 287 -10.28 1.17 -18.72
C ALA A 287 -9.78 1.07 -17.27
N MET A 288 -8.75 1.84 -16.90
CA MET A 288 -8.20 1.90 -15.53
C MET A 288 -9.25 2.27 -14.48
N ARG A 289 -10.37 2.90 -14.87
CA ARG A 289 -11.54 3.12 -14.02
C ARG A 289 -12.04 1.84 -13.37
N LEU A 290 -11.95 0.69 -14.05
CA LEU A 290 -12.42 -0.60 -13.53
C LEU A 290 -11.54 -1.21 -12.44
N ALA A 291 -10.38 -0.61 -12.13
CA ALA A 291 -9.50 -1.15 -11.09
C ALA A 291 -10.12 -1.13 -9.68
N TRP A 292 -11.18 -0.36 -9.44
CA TRP A 292 -11.90 -0.35 -8.15
C TRP A 292 -12.49 -1.72 -7.76
N VAL A 293 -12.67 -2.61 -8.74
CA VAL A 293 -13.20 -3.96 -8.51
C VAL A 293 -12.37 -4.73 -7.48
N LEU A 294 -11.04 -4.55 -7.49
CA LEU A 294 -10.15 -5.24 -6.56
C LEU A 294 -10.41 -4.85 -5.09
N PRO A 295 -10.27 -3.57 -4.66
CA PRO A 295 -10.54 -3.19 -3.29
C PRO A 295 -12.00 -3.45 -2.88
N ALA A 296 -12.97 -3.29 -3.79
CA ALA A 296 -14.37 -3.58 -3.50
C ALA A 296 -14.62 -5.08 -3.22
N ALA A 297 -14.06 -5.98 -4.04
CA ALA A 297 -14.20 -7.42 -3.85
C ALA A 297 -13.53 -7.90 -2.55
N LEU A 298 -12.33 -7.40 -2.25
CA LEU A 298 -11.63 -7.69 -1.00
C LEU A 298 -12.38 -7.16 0.22
N LEU A 299 -12.98 -5.96 0.14
CA LEU A 299 -13.78 -5.40 1.20
C LEU A 299 -15.06 -6.21 1.43
N ALA A 300 -15.77 -6.59 0.37
CA ALA A 300 -16.96 -7.42 0.45
C ALA A 300 -16.65 -8.79 1.11
N GLU A 301 -15.55 -9.44 0.72
CA GLU A 301 -15.10 -10.70 1.32
C GLU A 301 -14.77 -10.53 2.82
N LEU A 302 -14.08 -9.46 3.19
CA LEU A 302 -13.75 -9.14 4.58
C LEU A 302 -15.00 -8.91 5.43
N LEU A 303 -15.92 -8.06 4.96
CA LEU A 303 -17.15 -7.75 5.69
C LEU A 303 -18.07 -8.97 5.82
N TYR A 304 -18.18 -9.78 4.77
CA TYR A 304 -18.93 -11.03 4.82
C TYR A 304 -18.34 -12.02 5.84
N ALA A 305 -17.02 -12.16 5.90
CA ALA A 305 -16.36 -13.02 6.87
C ALA A 305 -16.59 -12.56 8.32
N GLU A 306 -16.53 -11.25 8.59
CA GLU A 306 -16.82 -10.70 9.92
C GLU A 306 -18.30 -10.83 10.30
N TRP A 307 -19.22 -10.61 9.37
CA TRP A 307 -20.66 -10.84 9.60
C TRP A 307 -20.94 -12.31 9.97
N ARG A 308 -20.40 -13.26 9.21
CA ARG A 308 -20.51 -14.71 9.50
C ARG A 308 -19.96 -15.07 10.88
N LYS A 309 -18.80 -14.51 11.27
CA LYS A 309 -18.19 -14.72 12.59
C LYS A 309 -19.09 -14.24 13.74
N ASN A 310 -19.82 -13.14 13.53
CA ASN A 310 -20.73 -12.60 14.52
C ASN A 310 -22.03 -13.41 14.64
N GLN A 311 -22.59 -13.92 13.54
CA GLN A 311 -23.79 -14.78 13.58
C GLN A 311 -23.55 -16.05 14.40
N ILE A 312 -22.41 -16.70 14.21
CA ILE A 312 -22.07 -17.94 14.94
C ILE A 312 -21.96 -17.70 16.46
N LYS A 313 -21.48 -16.51 16.87
CA LYS A 313 -21.37 -16.15 18.29
C LYS A 313 -22.74 -15.95 18.94
N VAL A 314 -23.71 -15.39 18.22
CA VAL A 314 -25.07 -15.18 18.73
C VAL A 314 -25.81 -16.50 18.92
N THR A 315 -25.58 -17.49 18.06
CA THR A 315 -26.22 -18.81 18.20
C THR A 315 -25.61 -19.70 19.28
N ALA A 316 -24.43 -19.36 19.79
CA ALA A 316 -23.71 -20.14 20.80
C ALA A 316 -23.94 -19.67 22.23
N THR A 317 -24.67 -18.57 22.41
CA THR A 317 -25.04 -17.95 23.70
C THR A 317 -26.51 -18.15 23.97
#